data_AF-A0A2E1QJ07-F1
#
_entry.id   AF-A0A2E1QJ07-F1
#
_cell.length_a   1.000
_cell.length_b   1.000
_cell.length_c   1.000
_cell.angle_alpha   90.00
_cell.angle_beta   90.00
_cell.angle_gamma   90.00
#
_symmetry.space_group_name_H-M   'P 1'
#
loop_
_entity.id
_entity.type
_entity.pdbx_description
1 polymer ?
#
loop_
_entity_poly.entity_id
_entity_poly.type
_entity_poly.pdbx_seq_one_letter_code
_entity_poly.pdbx_strand_id
1 'polypeptide(L)'
;MRLSILSLLIALISLSCVENVISIRIHPDGQSVFRFYSYGDSLDIFDDDFIHPLTTITQKPRRILDNDNGNWEQNTELILEDSIYVFRIEDSLSLGYKYWKDISVSFFKTEYDFKLTFSGRMIKTDYPKLYSAIKSENLDSINWAPEAFTVLMKKGLNDLVQKSLLENNIIFNDRLVNHVRNFFAKIDSEEVLDRIKNDKTKILSELLQPFNVKKNLPLLLSNAMHPHEKKLRNTIGLFNDRFTIKMLMPGQPFLTNATGINKDTLVWDFGIDSLLHNDYEIRAKSIVYEFEQLQKLILGITIFLLFVFIIMRIAMQ
;
A
#
# COMPACT_ATOMS: atom_id res chain seq x y z
N MET A 1 -30.66 -14.66 25.51
CA MET A 1 -30.52 -13.87 24.26
C MET A 1 -29.30 -12.94 24.24
N ARG A 2 -28.22 -13.22 25.00
CA ARG A 2 -26.94 -12.47 24.93
C ARG A 2 -25.76 -13.32 24.44
N LEU A 3 -25.81 -14.64 24.64
CA LEU A 3 -24.80 -15.59 24.15
C LEU A 3 -24.85 -15.82 22.62
N SER A 4 -26.03 -15.63 22.00
CA SER A 4 -26.23 -15.88 20.56
C SER A 4 -25.70 -14.76 19.64
N ILE A 5 -25.55 -13.53 20.16
CA ILE A 5 -25.04 -12.39 19.38
C ILE A 5 -23.51 -12.43 19.35
N LEU A 6 -22.88 -12.78 20.48
CA LEU A 6 -21.42 -12.95 20.56
C LEU A 6 -20.95 -14.14 19.68
N SER A 7 -21.75 -15.21 19.59
CA SER A 7 -21.47 -16.34 18.68
C SER A 7 -21.65 -16.00 17.20
N LEU A 8 -22.50 -15.02 16.86
CA LEU A 8 -22.69 -14.56 15.48
C LEU A 8 -21.56 -13.60 15.05
N LEU A 9 -21.07 -12.77 15.98
CA LEU A 9 -19.87 -11.93 15.77
C LEU A 9 -18.60 -12.77 15.67
N ILE A 10 -18.44 -13.82 16.50
CA ILE A 10 -17.27 -14.71 16.42
C ILE A 10 -17.30 -15.59 15.16
N ALA A 11 -18.49 -15.95 14.63
CA ALA A 11 -18.61 -16.67 13.36
C ALA A 11 -18.31 -15.79 12.12
N LEU A 12 -18.48 -14.47 12.22
CA LEU A 12 -18.11 -13.50 11.17
C LEU A 12 -16.59 -13.22 11.10
N ILE A 13 -15.84 -13.53 12.16
CA ILE A 13 -14.39 -13.27 12.23
C ILE A 13 -13.57 -14.44 11.65
N SER A 14 -14.19 -15.57 11.29
CA SER A 14 -13.43 -16.76 10.89
C SER A 14 -13.09 -16.91 9.40
N LEU A 15 -13.63 -16.15 8.43
CA LEU A 15 -13.34 -16.36 6.98
C LEU A 15 -13.50 -15.12 6.05
N SER A 16 -13.21 -13.89 6.47
CA SER A 16 -13.14 -12.73 5.55
C SER A 16 -11.80 -12.00 5.64
N CYS A 17 -10.77 -12.61 5.05
CA CYS A 17 -9.52 -11.92 4.75
C CYS A 17 -9.39 -11.90 3.24
N VAL A 18 -9.12 -10.73 2.65
CA VAL A 18 -8.69 -10.69 1.24
C VAL A 18 -7.23 -11.07 1.18
N GLU A 19 -6.96 -12.04 0.32
CA GLU A 19 -5.61 -12.44 -0.04
C GLU A 19 -5.26 -11.81 -1.39
N ASN A 20 -4.29 -10.91 -1.35
CA ASN A 20 -3.74 -10.22 -2.51
C ASN A 20 -2.38 -10.81 -2.87
N VAL A 21 -2.28 -11.47 -4.02
CA VAL A 21 -1.04 -12.04 -4.53
C VAL A 21 -0.56 -11.27 -5.75
N ILE A 22 0.66 -10.73 -5.68
CA ILE A 22 1.30 -10.08 -6.82
C ILE A 22 2.51 -10.92 -7.24
N SER A 23 2.40 -11.56 -8.40
CA SER A 23 3.48 -12.32 -9.02
C SER A 23 4.21 -11.46 -10.03
N ILE A 24 5.53 -11.41 -9.92
CA ILE A 24 6.42 -10.56 -10.69
C ILE A 24 7.48 -11.43 -11.35
N ARG A 25 7.69 -11.26 -12.65
CA ARG A 25 8.78 -11.91 -13.37
C ARG A 25 9.56 -10.87 -14.15
N ILE A 26 10.84 -10.74 -13.84
CA ILE A 26 11.78 -9.96 -14.64
C ILE A 26 12.42 -10.91 -15.64
N HIS A 27 12.31 -10.58 -16.92
CA HIS A 27 12.91 -11.35 -18.00
C HIS A 27 14.33 -10.87 -18.30
N PRO A 28 15.21 -11.74 -18.84
CA PRO A 28 16.58 -11.37 -19.19
C PRO A 28 16.69 -10.23 -20.21
N ASP A 29 15.72 -10.10 -21.11
CA ASP A 29 15.58 -9.01 -22.09
C ASP A 29 15.17 -7.67 -21.45
N GLY A 30 14.90 -7.68 -20.15
CA GLY A 30 14.49 -6.54 -19.36
C GLY A 30 12.99 -6.34 -19.27
N GLN A 31 12.13 -7.15 -19.91
CA GLN A 31 10.68 -7.04 -19.77
C GLN A 31 10.22 -7.48 -18.36
N SER A 32 9.20 -6.83 -17.82
CA SER A 32 8.61 -7.19 -16.52
C SER A 32 7.17 -7.63 -16.67
N VAL A 33 6.82 -8.82 -16.20
CA VAL A 33 5.46 -9.36 -16.22
C VAL A 33 4.91 -9.34 -14.80
N PHE A 34 3.76 -8.70 -14.62
CA PHE A 34 3.03 -8.61 -13.37
C PHE A 34 1.70 -9.36 -13.48
N ARG A 35 1.37 -10.13 -12.44
CA ARG A 35 0.06 -10.76 -12.28
C ARG A 35 -0.47 -10.45 -10.89
N PHE A 36 -1.62 -9.80 -10.84
CA PHE A 36 -2.34 -9.48 -9.63
C PHE A 36 -3.51 -10.44 -9.50
N TYR A 37 -3.61 -11.07 -8.34
CA TYR A 37 -4.71 -11.94 -7.96
C TYR A 37 -5.25 -11.47 -6.60
N SER A 38 -6.55 -11.23 -6.52
CA SER A 38 -7.25 -10.98 -5.26
C SER A 38 -8.33 -12.02 -5.07
N TYR A 39 -8.47 -12.50 -3.83
CA TYR A 39 -9.48 -13.49 -3.43
C TYR A 39 -10.05 -13.12 -2.07
N GLY A 40 -11.37 -13.07 -1.95
CA GLY A 40 -12.04 -12.72 -0.69
C GLY A 40 -13.56 -12.73 -0.84
N ASP A 41 -14.29 -12.18 0.12
CA ASP A 41 -15.73 -12.04 0.00
C ASP A 41 -16.10 -10.84 -0.92
N SER A 42 -17.40 -10.58 -1.11
CA SER A 42 -17.81 -9.43 -1.92
C SER A 42 -17.55 -8.09 -1.24
N LEU A 43 -17.69 -8.01 0.08
CA LEU A 43 -17.57 -6.73 0.76
C LEU A 43 -16.15 -6.22 0.68
N ASP A 44 -15.17 -7.10 0.82
CA ASP A 44 -13.77 -6.75 0.79
C ASP A 44 -13.27 -6.54 -0.66
N ILE A 45 -13.65 -7.39 -1.63
CA ILE A 45 -13.20 -7.23 -3.04
C ILE A 45 -13.71 -5.94 -3.70
N PHE A 46 -14.83 -5.39 -3.24
CA PHE A 46 -15.47 -4.21 -3.85
C PHE A 46 -15.36 -2.93 -3.01
N ASP A 47 -14.54 -2.86 -1.97
CA ASP A 47 -14.45 -1.70 -1.08
C ASP A 47 -13.51 -0.55 -1.55
N ASP A 48 -12.84 -0.76 -2.70
CA ASP A 48 -11.88 0.14 -3.33
C ASP A 48 -10.59 0.41 -2.51
N ASP A 49 -10.25 -0.41 -1.51
CA ASP A 49 -9.07 -0.18 -0.69
C ASP A 49 -7.74 -0.55 -1.38
N PHE A 50 -7.74 -1.62 -2.17
CA PHE A 50 -6.68 -2.04 -3.07
C PHE A 50 -7.26 -2.29 -4.47
N ILE A 51 -6.66 -1.65 -5.47
CA ILE A 51 -7.18 -1.70 -6.83
C ILE A 51 -6.08 -2.19 -7.76
N HIS A 52 -6.39 -3.26 -8.49
CA HIS A 52 -5.58 -3.75 -9.60
C HIS A 52 -5.36 -2.65 -10.66
N PRO A 53 -4.24 -2.65 -11.39
CA PRO A 53 -4.02 -1.64 -12.42
C PRO A 53 -5.04 -1.77 -13.56
N LEU A 54 -5.37 -0.62 -14.17
CA LEU A 54 -6.27 -0.58 -15.32
C LEU A 54 -5.54 -1.00 -16.59
N THR A 55 -5.97 -2.10 -17.19
CA THR A 55 -5.40 -2.65 -18.43
C THR A 55 -6.51 -3.21 -19.32
N THR A 56 -6.21 -3.52 -20.59
CA THR A 56 -7.13 -4.23 -21.48
C THR A 56 -7.39 -5.69 -21.05
N ILE A 57 -6.53 -6.25 -20.21
CA ILE A 57 -6.55 -7.66 -19.77
C ILE A 57 -7.13 -7.79 -18.34
N THR A 58 -7.41 -6.67 -17.67
CA THR A 58 -8.02 -6.65 -16.33
C THR A 58 -9.37 -7.36 -16.37
N GLN A 59 -9.47 -8.51 -15.71
CA GLN A 59 -10.72 -9.25 -15.60
C GLN A 59 -11.58 -8.58 -14.53
N LYS A 60 -12.87 -8.42 -14.81
CA LYS A 60 -13.82 -7.99 -13.77
C LYS A 60 -13.87 -9.05 -12.67
N PRO A 61 -14.04 -8.65 -11.39
CA PRO A 61 -14.25 -9.61 -10.31
C PRO A 61 -15.37 -10.58 -10.66
N ARG A 62 -15.16 -11.87 -10.40
CA ARG A 62 -16.14 -12.93 -10.64
C ARG A 62 -16.38 -13.74 -9.39
N ARG A 63 -17.63 -14.15 -9.18
CA ARG A 63 -18.00 -15.04 -8.09
C ARG A 63 -17.60 -16.47 -8.41
N ILE A 64 -17.07 -17.18 -7.42
CA ILE A 64 -16.73 -18.60 -7.53
C ILE A 64 -17.98 -19.41 -7.18
N LEU A 65 -18.47 -20.18 -8.15
CA LEU A 65 -19.76 -20.88 -8.06
C LEU A 65 -19.72 -22.13 -7.16
N ASP A 66 -18.55 -22.75 -6.99
CA ASP A 66 -18.37 -23.99 -6.24
C ASP A 66 -17.96 -23.77 -4.77
N ASN A 67 -18.01 -22.54 -4.27
CA ASN A 67 -17.69 -22.21 -2.87
C ASN A 67 -18.96 -21.80 -2.12
N ASP A 68 -19.32 -22.56 -1.08
CA ASP A 68 -20.47 -22.31 -0.20
C ASP A 68 -20.45 -20.90 0.43
N ASN A 69 -19.27 -20.27 0.54
CA ASN A 69 -19.09 -18.94 1.12
C ASN A 69 -19.34 -17.78 0.14
N GLY A 70 -19.52 -18.05 -1.16
CA GLY A 70 -19.80 -17.01 -2.16
C GLY A 70 -18.65 -16.04 -2.43
N ASN A 71 -17.41 -16.51 -2.30
CA ASN A 71 -16.19 -15.71 -2.53
C ASN A 71 -16.04 -15.26 -3.98
N TRP A 72 -15.25 -14.20 -4.13
CA TRP A 72 -14.94 -13.53 -5.38
C TRP A 72 -13.45 -13.60 -5.65
N GLU A 73 -13.10 -13.60 -6.92
CA GLU A 73 -11.73 -13.46 -7.37
C GLU A 73 -11.60 -12.42 -8.48
N GLN A 74 -10.45 -11.76 -8.51
CA GLN A 74 -10.06 -10.82 -9.56
C GLN A 74 -8.65 -11.14 -10.05
N ASN A 75 -8.46 -11.09 -11.37
CA ASN A 75 -7.17 -11.31 -12.01
C ASN A 75 -6.82 -10.15 -12.95
N THR A 76 -5.58 -9.68 -12.88
CA THR A 76 -5.04 -8.70 -13.82
C THR A 76 -3.63 -9.07 -14.21
N GLU A 77 -3.33 -9.02 -15.50
CA GLU A 77 -1.97 -9.24 -16.02
C GLU A 77 -1.50 -8.01 -16.79
N LEU A 78 -0.24 -7.66 -16.61
CA LEU A 78 0.39 -6.52 -17.27
C LEU A 78 1.83 -6.88 -17.65
N ILE A 79 2.24 -6.37 -18.80
CA ILE A 79 3.61 -6.44 -19.29
C ILE A 79 4.15 -5.01 -19.35
N LEU A 80 5.32 -4.78 -18.75
CA LEU A 80 5.98 -3.49 -18.65
C LEU A 80 7.38 -3.55 -19.25
N GLU A 81 7.63 -2.70 -20.24
CA GLU A 81 8.98 -2.44 -20.75
C GLU A 81 9.67 -1.37 -19.91
N ASP A 82 8.91 -0.38 -19.45
CA ASP A 82 9.42 0.77 -18.70
C ASP A 82 10.18 0.39 -17.42
N SER A 83 11.23 1.17 -17.13
CA SER A 83 12.00 1.07 -15.88
C SER A 83 11.25 1.60 -14.67
N ILE A 84 10.25 2.46 -14.86
CA ILE A 84 9.46 3.06 -13.78
C ILE A 84 7.99 3.02 -14.16
N TYR A 85 7.13 2.58 -13.24
CA TYR A 85 5.69 2.62 -13.45
C TYR A 85 4.95 2.93 -12.15
N VAL A 86 4.07 3.94 -12.19
CA VAL A 86 3.19 4.28 -11.07
C VAL A 86 1.84 3.65 -11.34
N PHE A 87 1.54 2.52 -10.69
CA PHE A 87 0.25 1.86 -10.81
C PHE A 87 -0.86 2.71 -10.19
N ARG A 88 -0.55 3.33 -9.06
CA ARG A 88 -1.47 4.21 -8.34
C ARG A 88 -0.71 5.24 -7.51
N ILE A 89 -1.23 6.46 -7.51
CA ILE A 89 -0.62 7.63 -6.88
C ILE A 89 -0.65 7.51 -5.35
N GLU A 90 0.39 8.00 -4.68
CA GLU A 90 0.60 7.90 -3.22
C GLU A 90 -0.52 8.54 -2.38
N ASP A 91 -1.15 9.60 -2.90
CA ASP A 91 -2.28 10.28 -2.27
C ASP A 91 -3.66 9.82 -2.74
N SER A 92 -3.73 8.69 -3.45
CA SER A 92 -5.01 8.14 -3.85
C SER A 92 -5.81 7.63 -2.64
N LEU A 93 -7.12 7.50 -2.82
CA LEU A 93 -8.03 6.94 -1.81
C LEU A 93 -7.66 5.49 -1.47
N SER A 94 -7.33 4.70 -2.48
CA SER A 94 -6.86 3.31 -2.38
C SER A 94 -5.35 3.25 -2.09
N LEU A 95 -4.83 2.07 -1.80
CA LEU A 95 -3.42 1.81 -1.58
C LEU A 95 -2.62 2.17 -2.84
N GLY A 96 -1.73 3.16 -2.72
CA GLY A 96 -0.81 3.56 -3.77
C GLY A 96 0.37 2.59 -3.84
N TYR A 97 0.83 2.32 -5.06
CA TYR A 97 2.04 1.52 -5.26
C TYR A 97 2.72 1.87 -6.58
N LYS A 98 4.06 1.84 -6.56
CA LYS A 98 4.92 2.17 -7.69
C LYS A 98 6.08 1.20 -7.81
N TYR A 99 6.48 0.96 -9.03
CA TYR A 99 7.53 0.03 -9.40
C TYR A 99 8.69 0.75 -10.06
N TRP A 100 9.89 0.24 -9.80
CA TRP A 100 11.14 0.66 -10.41
C TRP A 100 12.04 -0.56 -10.65
N LYS A 101 12.73 -0.59 -11.79
CA LYS A 101 13.86 -1.48 -12.07
C LYS A 101 15.04 -0.70 -12.64
N ASP A 102 16.22 -1.26 -12.48
CA ASP A 102 17.40 -0.91 -13.24
C ASP A 102 18.13 -2.18 -13.70
N ILE A 103 18.71 -2.13 -14.90
CA ILE A 103 19.48 -3.24 -15.46
C ILE A 103 20.82 -2.69 -15.91
N SER A 104 21.87 -3.09 -15.20
CA SER A 104 23.23 -2.62 -15.43
C SER A 104 24.05 -3.73 -16.07
N VAL A 105 24.41 -3.55 -17.34
CA VAL A 105 25.21 -4.51 -18.11
C VAL A 105 26.68 -4.09 -18.08
N SER A 106 27.55 -5.05 -17.79
CA SER A 106 29.01 -4.95 -17.84
C SER A 106 29.58 -6.11 -18.65
N PHE A 107 30.86 -6.05 -19.00
CA PHE A 107 31.50 -7.06 -19.85
C PHE A 107 31.43 -8.51 -19.29
N PHE A 108 31.39 -8.69 -17.96
CA PHE A 108 31.35 -10.02 -17.35
C PHE A 108 30.05 -10.35 -16.62
N LYS A 109 29.13 -9.39 -16.54
CA LYS A 109 27.94 -9.53 -15.71
C LYS A 109 26.81 -8.61 -16.12
N THR A 110 25.60 -9.04 -15.81
CA THR A 110 24.38 -8.22 -15.84
C THR A 110 23.79 -8.21 -14.44
N GLU A 111 23.59 -7.01 -13.88
CA GLU A 111 22.94 -6.81 -12.60
C GLU A 111 21.52 -6.30 -12.79
N TYR A 112 20.58 -6.88 -12.06
CA TYR A 112 19.18 -6.48 -12.02
C TYR A 112 18.89 -5.90 -10.64
N ASP A 113 18.38 -4.67 -10.60
CA ASP A 113 17.93 -4.01 -9.38
C ASP A 113 16.41 -3.81 -9.47
N PHE A 114 15.69 -4.22 -8.43
CA PHE A 114 14.24 -4.18 -8.37
C PHE A 114 13.78 -3.47 -7.11
N LYS A 115 12.77 -2.61 -7.28
CA LYS A 115 12.05 -1.97 -6.18
C LYS A 115 10.55 -1.89 -6.46
N LEU A 116 9.74 -2.33 -5.49
CA LEU A 116 8.30 -2.08 -5.43
C LEU A 116 8.00 -1.34 -4.14
N THR A 117 7.30 -0.22 -4.22
CA THR A 117 7.01 0.64 -3.06
C THR A 117 5.51 0.77 -2.89
N PHE A 118 4.99 0.42 -1.73
CA PHE A 118 3.62 0.68 -1.30
C PHE A 118 3.60 1.93 -0.44
N SER A 119 2.62 2.80 -0.69
CA SER A 119 2.50 4.09 -0.01
C SER A 119 2.09 3.90 1.44
N GLY A 120 2.84 4.51 2.35
CA GLY A 120 2.48 4.56 3.76
C GLY A 120 1.16 5.29 3.97
N ARG A 121 0.40 4.89 5.00
CA ARG A 121 -0.91 5.48 5.33
C ARG A 121 -0.82 6.52 6.45
N MET A 122 0.38 6.75 7.00
CA MET A 122 0.68 7.77 8.03
C MET A 122 -0.18 7.67 9.30
N ILE A 123 -0.82 6.52 9.56
CA ILE A 123 -1.74 6.31 10.70
C ILE A 123 -1.06 6.55 12.05
N LYS A 124 0.20 6.13 12.21
CA LYS A 124 0.99 6.37 13.44
C LYS A 124 1.14 7.85 13.77
N THR A 125 1.27 8.69 12.75
CA THR A 125 1.48 10.13 12.89
C THR A 125 0.16 10.85 13.05
N ASP A 126 -0.81 10.53 12.20
CA ASP A 126 -2.06 11.28 12.08
C ASP A 126 -3.13 10.82 13.08
N TYR A 127 -3.13 9.54 13.47
CA TYR A 127 -4.16 8.91 14.30
C TYR A 127 -3.56 7.96 15.37
N PRO A 128 -2.84 8.45 16.38
CA PRO A 128 -2.16 7.61 17.38
C PRO A 128 -3.05 6.60 18.12
N LYS A 129 -4.32 6.94 18.39
CA LYS A 129 -5.27 5.99 19.00
C LYS A 129 -5.68 4.89 18.03
N LEU A 130 -5.91 5.23 16.77
CA LEU A 130 -6.20 4.23 15.73
C LEU A 130 -4.98 3.32 15.51
N TYR A 131 -3.78 3.89 15.47
CA TYR A 131 -2.54 3.12 15.42
C TYR A 131 -2.47 2.10 16.57
N SER A 132 -2.74 2.55 17.80
CA SER A 132 -2.74 1.69 18.97
C SER A 132 -3.81 0.59 18.87
N ALA A 133 -5.03 0.93 18.40
CA ALA A 133 -6.12 -0.02 18.20
C ALA A 133 -5.74 -1.10 17.17
N ILE A 134 -5.17 -0.72 16.03
CA ILE A 134 -4.68 -1.65 15.00
C ILE A 134 -3.59 -2.56 15.57
N LYS A 135 -2.58 -2.01 16.25
CA LYS A 135 -1.49 -2.81 16.85
C LYS A 135 -1.97 -3.79 17.91
N SER A 136 -3.06 -3.46 18.60
CA SER A 136 -3.66 -4.32 19.63
C SER A 136 -4.73 -5.29 19.09
N GLU A 137 -4.93 -5.33 17.76
CA GLU A 137 -6.00 -6.10 17.10
C GLU A 137 -7.40 -5.83 17.71
N ASN A 138 -7.63 -4.60 18.16
CA ASN A 138 -8.83 -4.18 18.87
C ASN A 138 -9.46 -2.96 18.21
N LEU A 139 -9.65 -3.04 16.90
CA LEU A 139 -10.28 -2.00 16.11
C LEU A 139 -11.74 -1.76 16.53
N ASP A 140 -12.42 -2.83 17.00
CA ASP A 140 -13.80 -2.83 17.49
C ASP A 140 -14.01 -1.99 18.75
N SER A 141 -12.94 -1.62 19.47
CA SER A 141 -13.04 -0.77 20.65
C SER A 141 -13.53 0.64 20.35
N ILE A 142 -13.50 1.08 19.08
CA ILE A 142 -13.97 2.39 18.54
C ILE A 142 -13.48 3.65 19.27
N ASN A 143 -12.63 3.52 20.29
CA ASN A 143 -12.06 4.60 21.10
C ASN A 143 -11.19 5.58 20.31
N TRP A 144 -10.82 5.19 19.09
CA TRP A 144 -10.09 5.99 18.12
C TRP A 144 -11.01 6.94 17.33
N ALA A 145 -12.33 6.70 17.27
CA ALA A 145 -13.26 7.46 16.44
C ALA A 145 -13.34 8.97 16.77
N PRO A 146 -13.37 9.40 18.05
CA PRO A 146 -13.29 10.81 18.41
C PRO A 146 -12.03 11.53 17.90
N GLU A 147 -10.87 10.86 17.98
CA GLU A 147 -9.61 11.39 17.48
C GLU A 147 -9.65 11.49 15.95
N ALA A 148 -10.09 10.42 15.28
CA ALA A 148 -10.23 10.39 13.84
C ALA A 148 -11.11 11.53 13.34
N PHE A 149 -12.30 11.74 13.92
CA PHE A 149 -13.16 12.83 13.53
C PHE A 149 -12.50 14.21 13.70
N THR A 150 -11.82 14.43 14.83
CA THR A 150 -11.12 15.69 15.12
C THR A 150 -10.02 15.98 14.10
N VAL A 151 -9.25 14.96 13.72
CA VAL A 151 -8.19 15.06 12.71
C VAL A 151 -8.79 15.31 11.33
N LEU A 152 -9.84 14.60 10.95
CA LEU A 152 -10.56 14.80 9.68
C LEU A 152 -11.13 16.22 9.58
N MET A 153 -11.72 16.73 10.67
CA MET A 153 -12.21 18.11 10.74
C MET A 153 -11.08 19.12 10.53
N LYS A 154 -9.92 18.91 11.17
CA LYS A 154 -8.75 19.78 10.98
C LYS A 154 -8.27 19.78 9.52
N LYS A 155 -8.17 18.60 8.89
CA LYS A 155 -7.82 18.48 7.46
C LYS A 155 -8.85 19.19 6.57
N GLY A 156 -10.14 19.00 6.82
CA GLY A 156 -11.21 19.69 6.09
C GLY A 156 -11.17 21.22 6.23
N LEU A 157 -10.89 21.76 7.43
CA LEU A 157 -10.70 23.21 7.63
C LEU A 157 -9.50 23.73 6.84
N ASN A 158 -8.38 23.00 6.85
CA ASN A 158 -7.19 23.38 6.08
C ASN A 158 -7.47 23.40 4.57
N ASP A 159 -8.21 22.42 4.04
CA ASP A 159 -8.62 22.40 2.63
C ASP A 159 -9.49 23.60 2.26
N LEU A 160 -10.42 24.00 3.15
CA LEU A 160 -11.25 25.18 2.92
C LEU A 160 -10.43 26.48 2.91
N VAL A 161 -9.40 26.58 3.77
CA VAL A 161 -8.47 27.72 3.77
C VAL A 161 -7.65 27.74 2.49
N GLN A 162 -7.08 26.60 2.07
CA GLN A 162 -6.30 26.49 0.83
C GLN A 162 -7.12 26.84 -0.41
N LYS A 163 -8.42 26.52 -0.40
CA LYS A 163 -9.37 26.86 -1.48
C LYS A 163 -9.94 28.27 -1.38
N SER A 164 -9.48 29.09 -0.43
CA SER A 164 -9.99 30.44 -0.16
C SER A 164 -11.49 30.50 0.16
N LEU A 165 -12.07 29.40 0.64
CA LEU A 165 -13.48 29.30 1.06
C LEU A 165 -13.67 29.64 2.55
N LEU A 166 -12.58 29.61 3.32
CA LEU A 166 -12.51 30.02 4.71
C LEU A 166 -11.33 30.98 4.89
N GLU A 167 -11.51 32.02 5.71
CA GLU A 167 -10.42 32.95 6.03
C GLU A 167 -9.29 32.20 6.76
N ASN A 168 -8.05 32.54 6.42
CA ASN A 168 -6.88 31.94 7.06
C ASN A 168 -6.69 32.49 8.48
N ASN A 169 -7.49 31.99 9.42
CA ASN A 169 -7.39 32.30 10.84
C ASN A 169 -7.07 31.01 11.61
N ILE A 170 -5.77 30.73 11.73
CA ILE A 170 -5.24 29.51 12.37
C ILE A 170 -5.75 29.38 13.82
N ILE A 171 -5.74 30.48 14.59
CA ILE A 171 -6.18 30.49 15.99
C ILE A 171 -7.65 30.12 16.11
N PHE A 172 -8.50 30.67 15.24
CA PHE A 172 -9.92 30.35 15.23
C PHE A 172 -10.17 28.89 14.85
N ASN A 173 -9.50 28.38 13.82
CA ASN A 173 -9.63 27.00 13.39
C ASN A 173 -9.17 26.02 14.48
N ASP A 174 -8.05 26.30 15.16
CA ASP A 174 -7.59 25.47 16.28
C ASP A 174 -8.56 25.50 17.47
N ARG A 175 -9.24 26.64 17.72
CA ARG A 175 -10.30 26.71 18.73
C ARG A 175 -11.50 25.83 18.38
N LEU A 176 -11.92 25.80 17.11
CA LEU A 176 -13.01 24.91 16.66
C LEU A 176 -12.63 23.44 16.88
N VAL A 177 -11.44 23.04 16.42
CA VAL A 177 -10.94 21.66 16.56
C VAL A 177 -10.84 21.27 18.04
N ASN A 178 -10.33 22.15 18.90
CA ASN A 178 -10.24 21.90 20.34
C ASN A 178 -11.63 21.77 21.00
N HIS A 179 -12.60 22.58 20.59
CA HIS A 179 -13.96 22.47 21.10
C HIS A 179 -14.57 21.11 20.77
N VAL A 180 -14.47 20.68 19.50
CA VAL A 180 -14.97 19.37 19.07
C VAL A 180 -14.29 18.22 19.82
N ARG A 181 -12.95 18.29 19.98
CA ARG A 181 -12.20 17.31 20.77
C ARG A 181 -12.71 17.22 22.21
N ASN A 182 -12.93 18.36 22.85
CA ASN A 182 -13.39 18.42 24.25
C ASN A 182 -14.86 17.99 24.40
N PHE A 183 -15.68 18.19 23.38
CA PHE A 183 -17.05 17.68 23.35
C PHE A 183 -17.04 16.15 23.31
N PHE A 184 -16.28 15.54 22.39
CA PHE A 184 -16.23 14.08 22.28
C PHE A 184 -15.51 13.39 23.43
N ALA A 185 -14.64 14.08 24.16
CA ALA A 185 -14.05 13.53 25.39
C ALA A 185 -15.09 13.25 26.50
N LYS A 186 -16.33 13.76 26.38
CA LYS A 186 -17.37 13.66 27.40
C LYS A 186 -18.51 12.70 27.06
N ILE A 187 -18.51 12.13 25.85
CA ILE A 187 -19.56 11.22 25.39
C ILE A 187 -18.95 9.88 24.96
N ASP A 188 -19.77 8.83 24.95
CA ASP A 188 -19.31 7.49 24.60
C ASP A 188 -18.92 7.40 23.11
N SER A 189 -17.88 6.62 22.80
CA SER A 189 -17.38 6.49 21.42
C SER A 189 -18.40 5.86 20.46
N GLU A 190 -19.30 5.00 20.97
CA GLU A 190 -20.40 4.42 20.18
C GLU A 190 -21.40 5.50 19.81
N GLU A 191 -21.77 6.34 20.78
CA GLU A 191 -22.63 7.49 20.57
C GLU A 191 -22.01 8.49 19.56
N VAL A 192 -20.69 8.68 19.61
CA VAL A 192 -19.96 9.52 18.65
C VAL A 192 -20.12 8.96 17.23
N LEU A 193 -19.88 7.67 17.03
CA LEU A 193 -20.00 7.02 15.73
C LEU A 193 -21.43 7.07 15.18
N ASP A 194 -22.42 6.78 15.99
CA ASP A 194 -23.83 6.84 15.58
C ASP A 194 -24.23 8.24 15.13
N ARG A 195 -23.80 9.27 15.87
CA ARG A 195 -24.08 10.66 15.49
C ARG A 195 -23.38 11.06 14.19
N ILE A 196 -22.15 10.60 13.96
CA ILE A 196 -21.39 10.87 12.72
C ILE A 196 -22.01 10.16 11.51
N LYS A 197 -22.42 8.89 11.67
CA LYS A 197 -22.98 8.07 10.59
C LYS A 197 -24.32 8.59 10.08
N ASN A 198 -25.16 9.14 10.97
CA ASN A 198 -26.52 9.55 10.61
C ASN A 198 -26.58 10.82 9.76
N ASP A 199 -26.02 11.93 10.25
CA ASP A 199 -25.97 13.20 9.50
C ASP A 199 -24.80 14.06 9.97
N LYS A 200 -23.68 13.95 9.26
CA LYS A 200 -22.44 14.71 9.51
C LYS A 200 -22.66 16.22 9.49
N THR A 201 -23.52 16.73 8.61
CA THR A 201 -23.78 18.17 8.50
C THR A 201 -24.56 18.69 9.70
N LYS A 202 -25.52 17.90 10.18
CA LYS A 202 -26.27 18.20 11.40
C LYS A 202 -25.38 18.23 12.63
N ILE A 203 -24.55 17.20 12.87
CA ILE A 203 -23.64 17.20 14.03
C ILE A 203 -22.62 18.34 13.95
N LEU A 204 -22.07 18.64 12.78
CA LEU A 204 -21.21 19.82 12.62
C LEU A 204 -21.96 21.12 12.93
N SER A 205 -23.24 21.22 12.58
CA SER A 205 -24.05 22.40 12.91
C SER A 205 -24.26 22.55 14.42
N GLU A 206 -24.52 21.44 15.12
CA GLU A 206 -24.65 21.41 16.59
C GLU A 206 -23.33 21.78 17.28
N LEU A 207 -22.21 21.18 16.85
CA LEU A 207 -20.88 21.42 17.40
C LEU A 207 -20.38 22.84 17.16
N LEU A 208 -20.74 23.45 16.03
CA LEU A 208 -20.31 24.80 15.67
C LEU A 208 -21.26 25.89 16.17
N GLN A 209 -22.43 25.54 16.69
CA GLN A 209 -23.44 26.49 17.20
C GLN A 209 -22.88 27.52 18.20
N PRO A 210 -21.96 27.19 19.13
CA PRO A 210 -21.40 28.16 20.07
C PRO A 210 -20.52 29.24 19.42
N PHE A 211 -20.18 29.08 18.14
CA PHE A 211 -19.29 29.98 17.41
C PHE A 211 -20.07 30.84 16.43
N ASN A 212 -19.62 32.08 16.23
CA ASN A 212 -20.15 32.97 15.20
C ASN A 212 -19.59 32.59 13.82
N VAL A 213 -20.00 31.42 13.30
CA VAL A 213 -19.60 30.91 11.99
C VAL A 213 -20.65 31.20 10.92
N LYS A 214 -20.24 31.27 9.65
CA LYS A 214 -21.18 31.38 8.52
C LYS A 214 -22.11 30.17 8.51
N LYS A 215 -23.41 30.38 8.25
CA LYS A 215 -24.44 29.33 8.26
C LYS A 215 -24.14 28.15 7.31
N ASN A 216 -23.40 28.38 6.24
CA ASN A 216 -23.02 27.35 5.27
C ASN A 216 -21.74 26.59 5.64
N LEU A 217 -21.01 26.99 6.69
CA LEU A 217 -19.75 26.36 7.08
C LEU A 217 -19.91 24.86 7.40
N PRO A 218 -20.93 24.39 8.16
CA PRO A 218 -21.09 22.97 8.44
C PRO A 218 -21.18 22.10 7.17
N LEU A 219 -21.91 22.57 6.15
CA LEU A 219 -22.02 21.88 4.86
C LEU A 219 -20.71 21.89 4.10
N LEU A 220 -20.04 23.04 4.01
CA LEU A 220 -18.74 23.17 3.34
C LEU A 220 -17.68 22.27 4.00
N LEU A 221 -17.66 22.23 5.33
CA LEU A 221 -16.74 21.43 6.11
C LEU A 221 -17.04 19.94 5.97
N SER A 222 -18.31 19.54 6.04
CA SER A 222 -18.76 18.16 5.79
C SER A 222 -18.25 17.63 4.44
N ASN A 223 -18.37 18.45 3.39
CA ASN A 223 -17.88 18.13 2.04
C ASN A 223 -16.35 18.11 1.98
N ALA A 224 -15.66 19.06 2.62
CA ALA A 224 -14.21 19.10 2.66
C ALA A 224 -13.59 17.92 3.44
N MET A 225 -14.29 17.41 4.46
CA MET A 225 -13.86 16.22 5.22
C MET A 225 -14.00 14.92 4.41
N HIS A 226 -14.90 14.86 3.43
CA HIS A 226 -15.30 13.62 2.77
C HIS A 226 -14.14 12.86 2.07
N PRO A 227 -13.22 13.50 1.31
CA PRO A 227 -12.09 12.79 0.72
C PRO A 227 -11.16 12.16 1.77
N HIS A 228 -10.90 12.88 2.86
CA HIS A 228 -10.05 12.39 3.97
C HIS A 228 -10.71 11.22 4.70
N GLU A 229 -12.03 11.28 4.90
CA GLU A 229 -12.82 10.20 5.48
C GLU A 229 -12.79 8.95 4.60
N LYS A 230 -12.96 9.12 3.29
CA LYS A 230 -12.86 8.00 2.33
C LYS A 230 -11.46 7.37 2.36
N LYS A 231 -10.38 8.18 2.38
CA LYS A 231 -9.00 7.66 2.53
C LYS A 231 -8.81 6.89 3.84
N LEU A 232 -9.35 7.41 4.96
CA LEU A 232 -9.27 6.73 6.25
C LEU A 232 -10.04 5.41 6.25
N ARG A 233 -11.27 5.40 5.71
CA ARG A 233 -12.08 4.19 5.60
C ARG A 233 -11.38 3.11 4.77
N ASN A 234 -10.85 3.46 3.61
CA ASN A 234 -10.07 2.52 2.79
C ASN A 234 -8.80 2.07 3.51
N THR A 235 -8.19 2.90 4.36
CA THR A 235 -7.06 2.44 5.20
C THR A 235 -7.48 1.40 6.23
N ILE A 236 -8.68 1.56 6.78
CA ILE A 236 -9.26 0.63 7.74
C ILE A 236 -9.67 -0.68 7.05
N GLY A 237 -10.15 -0.63 5.79
CA GLY A 237 -10.42 -1.82 4.97
C GLY A 237 -9.23 -2.79 4.91
N LEU A 238 -8.04 -2.22 4.67
CA LEU A 238 -6.78 -2.97 4.60
C LEU A 238 -6.39 -3.69 5.90
N PHE A 239 -7.10 -3.51 7.00
CA PHE A 239 -6.77 -4.11 8.31
C PHE A 239 -6.73 -5.64 8.25
N ASN A 240 -7.69 -6.25 7.55
CA ASN A 240 -7.78 -7.71 7.40
C ASN A 240 -7.10 -8.23 6.12
N ASP A 241 -6.59 -7.33 5.29
CA ASP A 241 -5.94 -7.67 4.03
C ASP A 241 -4.55 -8.22 4.23
N ARG A 242 -4.25 -9.25 3.44
CA ARG A 242 -2.96 -9.90 3.38
C ARG A 242 -2.39 -9.77 1.98
N PHE A 243 -1.11 -9.41 1.91
CA PHE A 243 -0.39 -9.24 0.66
C PHE A 243 0.78 -10.20 0.60
N THR A 244 0.81 -11.03 -0.43
CA THR A 244 1.95 -11.89 -0.77
C THR A 244 2.55 -11.46 -2.11
N ILE A 245 3.82 -11.09 -2.10
CA ILE A 245 4.56 -10.76 -3.32
C ILE A 245 5.48 -11.92 -3.66
N LYS A 246 5.43 -12.39 -4.90
CA LYS A 246 6.26 -13.48 -5.41
C LYS A 246 7.06 -12.97 -6.58
N MET A 247 8.39 -13.01 -6.51
CA MET A 247 9.24 -12.51 -7.58
C MET A 247 10.23 -13.54 -8.08
N LEU A 248 10.28 -13.69 -9.41
CA LEU A 248 11.33 -14.40 -10.11
C LEU A 248 12.17 -13.39 -10.89
N MET A 249 13.48 -13.40 -10.66
CA MET A 249 14.42 -12.50 -11.33
C MET A 249 15.59 -13.30 -11.95
N PRO A 250 16.22 -12.81 -13.03
CA PRO A 250 17.32 -13.54 -13.67
C PRO A 250 18.55 -13.63 -12.76
N GLY A 251 19.24 -14.77 -12.79
CA GLY A 251 20.49 -14.95 -12.06
C GLY A 251 20.32 -15.18 -10.56
N GLN A 252 21.40 -14.99 -9.82
CA GLN A 252 21.44 -15.27 -8.39
C GLN A 252 21.13 -14.00 -7.57
N PRO A 253 20.12 -13.99 -6.69
CA PRO A 253 19.89 -12.90 -5.77
C PRO A 253 21.07 -12.75 -4.80
N PHE A 254 21.58 -11.52 -4.63
CA PHE A 254 22.66 -11.22 -3.69
C PHE A 254 22.31 -10.14 -2.65
N LEU A 255 21.22 -9.41 -2.87
CA LEU A 255 20.67 -8.45 -1.91
C LEU A 255 19.14 -8.55 -1.95
N THR A 256 18.48 -8.76 -0.81
CA THR A 256 17.02 -8.78 -0.77
C THR A 256 16.52 -8.55 0.66
N ASN A 257 15.32 -7.99 0.79
CA ASN A 257 14.57 -7.96 2.05
C ASN A 257 13.38 -8.93 2.05
N ALA A 258 13.42 -9.99 1.23
CA ALA A 258 12.41 -11.05 1.19
C ALA A 258 12.24 -11.72 2.56
N THR A 259 11.00 -12.05 2.91
CA THR A 259 10.69 -12.82 4.13
C THR A 259 11.06 -14.30 3.95
N GLY A 260 11.11 -14.78 2.71
CA GLY A 260 11.51 -16.14 2.39
C GLY A 260 11.89 -16.34 0.92
N ILE A 261 12.43 -17.51 0.63
CA ILE A 261 12.75 -17.96 -0.73
C ILE A 261 12.16 -19.35 -0.93
N ASN A 262 11.33 -19.52 -1.95
CA ASN A 262 10.77 -20.81 -2.34
C ASN A 262 11.33 -21.22 -3.70
N LYS A 263 12.24 -22.21 -3.70
CA LYS A 263 13.08 -22.56 -4.86
C LYS A 263 13.83 -21.32 -5.35
N ASP A 264 13.47 -20.80 -6.51
CA ASP A 264 14.10 -19.61 -7.11
C ASP A 264 13.22 -18.35 -6.98
N THR A 265 12.09 -18.45 -6.26
CA THR A 265 11.14 -17.34 -6.10
C THR A 265 11.35 -16.65 -4.76
N LEU A 266 11.63 -15.35 -4.81
CA LEU A 266 11.65 -14.49 -3.63
C LEU A 266 10.21 -14.20 -3.18
N VAL A 267 9.95 -14.26 -1.87
CA VAL A 267 8.61 -14.06 -1.30
C VAL A 267 8.65 -12.98 -0.22
N TRP A 268 7.64 -12.12 -0.23
CA TRP A 268 7.34 -11.16 0.84
C TRP A 268 5.90 -11.32 1.26
N ASP A 269 5.66 -11.27 2.57
CA ASP A 269 4.31 -11.22 3.14
C ASP A 269 4.18 -9.97 4.00
N PHE A 270 3.11 -9.22 3.81
CA PHE A 270 2.82 -8.04 4.62
C PHE A 270 1.32 -7.79 4.74
N GLY A 271 0.95 -6.93 5.69
CA GLY A 271 -0.40 -6.41 5.85
C GLY A 271 -0.34 -4.95 6.29
N ILE A 272 -1.45 -4.46 6.85
CA ILE A 272 -1.56 -3.06 7.28
C ILE A 272 -0.42 -2.58 8.19
N ASP A 273 0.12 -3.46 9.03
CA ASP A 273 1.21 -3.16 9.96
C ASP A 273 2.43 -2.52 9.29
N SER A 274 2.77 -2.99 8.09
CA SER A 274 3.89 -2.46 7.29
C SER A 274 3.61 -1.09 6.70
N LEU A 275 2.34 -0.67 6.66
CA LEU A 275 1.86 0.55 6.02
C LEU A 275 1.47 1.65 7.03
N LEU A 276 1.55 1.40 8.34
CA LEU A 276 1.05 2.33 9.37
C LEU A 276 1.83 3.64 9.49
N HIS A 277 3.00 3.77 8.86
CA HIS A 277 3.83 4.97 8.96
C HIS A 277 4.43 5.34 7.61
N ASN A 278 5.68 4.96 7.37
CA ASN A 278 6.39 5.24 6.12
C ASN A 278 5.99 4.25 5.02
N ASP A 279 6.45 4.54 3.81
CA ASP A 279 6.33 3.62 2.68
C ASP A 279 6.95 2.26 3.00
N TYR A 280 6.29 1.21 2.51
CA TYR A 280 6.80 -0.15 2.57
C TYR A 280 7.51 -0.48 1.27
N GLU A 281 8.81 -0.75 1.37
CA GLU A 281 9.65 -1.01 0.22
C GLU A 281 10.06 -2.48 0.14
N ILE A 282 9.83 -3.06 -1.03
CA ILE A 282 10.29 -4.37 -1.43
C ILE A 282 11.47 -4.18 -2.36
N ARG A 283 12.60 -4.81 -2.04
CA ARG A 283 13.87 -4.62 -2.76
C ARG A 283 14.53 -5.97 -3.02
N ALA A 284 15.05 -6.14 -4.23
CA ALA A 284 15.97 -7.24 -4.52
C ALA A 284 16.96 -6.85 -5.61
N LYS A 285 18.16 -7.43 -5.54
CA LYS A 285 19.16 -7.38 -6.59
C LYS A 285 19.65 -8.77 -6.92
N SER A 286 19.84 -9.04 -8.20
CA SER A 286 20.44 -10.27 -8.70
C SER A 286 21.52 -10.00 -9.73
N ILE A 287 22.33 -11.02 -9.96
CA ILE A 287 23.44 -10.97 -10.90
C ILE A 287 23.46 -12.21 -11.79
N VAL A 288 23.67 -11.99 -13.08
CA VAL A 288 23.98 -13.03 -14.08
C VAL A 288 25.42 -12.82 -14.53
N TYR A 289 26.24 -13.88 -14.52
CA TYR A 289 27.63 -13.80 -15.00
C TYR A 289 27.73 -14.29 -16.45
N GLU A 290 28.42 -13.51 -17.28
CA GLU A 290 28.71 -13.83 -18.68
C GLU A 290 30.01 -14.67 -18.77
N PHE A 291 29.91 -15.93 -18.35
CA PHE A 291 31.06 -16.83 -18.28
C PHE A 291 31.76 -17.05 -19.62
N GLU A 292 31.04 -17.02 -20.74
CA GLU A 292 31.66 -17.14 -22.06
C GLU A 292 32.63 -16.01 -22.38
N GLN A 293 32.26 -14.77 -22.04
CA GLN A 293 33.12 -13.61 -22.28
C GLN A 293 34.36 -13.66 -21.40
N LEU A 294 34.19 -14.08 -20.15
CA LEU A 294 35.30 -14.35 -19.24
C LEU A 294 36.24 -15.44 -19.78
N GLN A 295 35.68 -16.56 -20.26
CA GLN A 295 36.47 -17.66 -20.84
C GLN A 295 37.23 -17.21 -22.09
N LYS A 296 36.59 -16.49 -23.01
CA LYS A 296 37.22 -15.94 -24.23
C LYS A 296 38.37 -14.99 -23.88
N LEU A 297 38.20 -14.14 -22.87
CA LEU A 297 39.25 -13.24 -22.38
C LEU A 297 40.44 -14.02 -21.80
N ILE A 298 40.17 -14.97 -20.89
CA ILE A 298 41.22 -15.78 -20.26
C ILE A 298 42.00 -16.56 -21.33
N LEU A 299 41.29 -17.16 -22.29
CA LEU A 299 41.92 -17.87 -23.41
C LEU A 299 42.77 -16.93 -24.26
N GLY A 300 42.26 -15.74 -24.59
CA GLY A 300 42.99 -14.72 -25.34
C GLY A 300 44.28 -14.26 -24.63
N ILE A 301 44.20 -13.97 -23.33
CA ILE A 301 45.37 -13.61 -22.50
C ILE A 301 46.39 -14.74 -22.49
N THR A 302 45.92 -15.99 -22.33
CA THR A 302 46.79 -17.18 -22.29
C THR A 302 47.54 -17.35 -23.61
N ILE A 303 46.85 -17.23 -24.75
CA ILE A 303 47.46 -17.32 -26.09
C ILE A 303 48.46 -16.17 -26.30
N PHE A 304 48.11 -14.95 -25.89
CA PHE A 304 49.00 -13.79 -26.00
C PHE A 304 50.29 -13.97 -25.19
N LEU A 305 50.20 -14.43 -23.93
CA LEU A 305 51.36 -14.68 -23.09
C LEU A 305 52.26 -15.79 -23.67
N LEU A 306 51.68 -16.86 -24.22
CA LEU A 306 52.43 -17.90 -24.92
C LEU A 306 53.18 -17.35 -26.13
N PHE A 307 52.54 -16.48 -26.92
CA PHE A 307 53.16 -15.84 -28.07
C PHE A 307 54.35 -14.95 -27.68
N VAL A 308 54.18 -14.10 -26.65
CA VAL A 308 55.25 -13.25 -26.11
C VAL A 308 56.41 -14.11 -25.58
N PHE A 309 56.11 -15.19 -24.86
CA PHE A 309 57.14 -16.12 -24.36
C PHE A 309 57.95 -16.74 -25.50
N ILE A 310 57.29 -17.18 -26.58
CA ILE A 310 57.97 -17.74 -27.76
C ILE A 310 58.88 -16.69 -28.42
N ILE A 311 58.39 -15.46 -28.60
CA ILE A 311 59.20 -14.37 -29.18
C ILE A 311 60.44 -14.09 -28.32
N MET A 312 60.26 -13.95 -27.00
CA MET A 312 61.40 -13.71 -26.09
C MET A 312 62.41 -14.85 -26.13
N ARG A 313 61.94 -16.10 -26.20
CA ARG A 313 62.82 -17.27 -26.32
C ARG A 313 63.63 -17.24 -27.62
N ILE A 314 63.00 -16.89 -28.74
CA ILE A 314 63.68 -16.77 -30.04
C ILE A 314 64.69 -15.61 -30.01
N ALA A 315 64.37 -14.49 -29.38
CA ALA A 315 65.24 -13.32 -29.30
C ALA A 315 66.46 -13.50 -28.36
N MET A 316 66.43 -14.50 -27.47
CA MET A 316 67.53 -14.82 -26.54
C MET A 316 68.45 -15.94 -27.04
N GLN A 317 68.16 -16.55 -28.19
CA GLN A 317 69.03 -17.53 -28.89
C GLN A 317 69.91 -16.84 -29.92
#